data_AF-F3GB32-F1
#
_entry.id   AF-F3GB32-F1
#
_cell.length_a   1.000
_cell.length_b   1.000
_cell.length_c   1.000
_cell.angle_alpha   90.00
_cell.angle_beta   90.00
_cell.angle_gamma   90.00
#
_symmetry.space_group_name_H-M   'P 1'
#
loop_
_entity.id
_entity.type
_entity.pdbx_description
1 polymer ?
#
loop_
_entity_poly.entity_id
_entity_poly.type
_entity_poly.pdbx_seq_one_letter_code
_entity_poly.pdbx_strand_id
1 'polypeptide(L)'
;MLATQASFWSNSRQVGEDALLALGVSMALLGFFCASQRLRSDGFPAGTWLLFVVGIALATLSKGVLGLAMPGVVIFAWLVCESVQSKRIVLAHWLRPAMFTVLALVPLLVWLCFLYGQGGTQSLKDVLWTNSVGRFSGSFEEAGHYEPVHYYLTKLPEAFLPWNVLVYLGLWHFRKQLLANRYLLFFSLLL
;
A
#
# COMPACT_ATOMS: atom_id res chain seq x y z
N MET A 1 -10.99 1.21 14.18
CA MET A 1 -9.76 0.74 14.84
C MET A 1 -8.60 1.73 14.72
N LEU A 2 -8.40 2.38 13.56
CA LEU A 2 -7.32 3.36 13.38
C LEU A 2 -7.36 4.54 14.37
N ALA A 3 -8.56 5.05 14.69
CA ALA A 3 -8.74 6.21 15.58
C ALA A 3 -8.23 6.00 17.03
N THR A 4 -8.12 4.76 17.50
CA THR A 4 -7.65 4.44 18.86
C THR A 4 -6.24 3.86 18.87
N GLN A 5 -5.58 3.74 17.72
CA GLN A 5 -4.23 3.21 17.62
C GLN A 5 -3.23 4.30 18.02
N ALA A 6 -2.43 4.04 19.07
CA ALA A 6 -1.58 5.04 19.69
C ALA A 6 -0.58 5.67 18.69
N SER A 7 -0.03 4.86 17.78
CA SER A 7 0.87 5.34 16.73
C SER A 7 0.18 6.20 15.69
N PHE A 8 -1.06 5.89 15.31
CA PHE A 8 -1.82 6.74 14.38
C PHE A 8 -2.12 8.10 15.01
N TRP A 9 -2.46 8.12 16.30
CA TRP A 9 -2.74 9.35 17.04
C TRP A 9 -1.50 10.21 17.31
N SER A 10 -0.35 9.57 17.52
CA SER A 10 0.95 10.25 17.61
C SER A 10 1.36 10.84 16.26
N ASN A 11 1.29 10.04 15.19
CA ASN A 11 1.70 10.46 13.86
C ASN A 11 0.78 11.52 13.25
N SER A 12 -0.53 11.47 13.52
CA SER A 12 -1.49 12.48 13.04
C SER A 12 -1.29 13.87 13.68
N ARG A 13 -0.56 13.96 14.79
CA ARG A 13 -0.24 15.23 15.48
C ARG A 13 1.15 15.76 15.16
N GLN A 14 1.97 14.96 14.48
CA GLN A 14 3.18 15.45 13.86
C GLN A 14 2.82 16.05 12.50
N VAL A 15 3.39 17.21 12.18
CA VAL A 15 3.28 17.81 10.85
C VAL A 15 4.18 16.99 9.92
N GLY A 16 3.67 15.85 9.47
CA GLY A 16 4.38 14.88 8.66
C GLY A 16 3.56 14.43 7.45
N GLU A 17 4.25 14.13 6.36
CA GLU A 17 3.70 13.60 5.10
C GLU A 17 3.10 12.19 5.25
N ASP A 18 3.39 11.49 6.35
CA ASP A 18 2.98 10.11 6.60
C ASP A 18 1.48 9.92 6.79
N ALA A 19 0.78 10.91 7.36
CA ALA A 19 -0.67 10.83 7.55
C ALA A 19 -1.43 10.89 6.20
N LEU A 20 -0.97 11.75 5.28
CA LEU A 20 -1.52 11.87 3.93
C LEU A 20 -1.22 10.63 3.10
N LEU A 21 0.00 10.09 3.21
CA LEU A 21 0.37 8.82 2.60
C LEU A 21 -0.52 7.68 3.10
N ALA A 22 -0.68 7.54 4.41
CA ALA A 22 -1.49 6.48 5.01
C ALA A 22 -2.96 6.57 4.57
N LEU A 23 -3.51 7.79 4.50
CA LEU A 23 -4.85 8.04 3.98
C LEU A 23 -4.96 7.61 2.50
N GLY A 24 -4.04 8.06 1.65
CA GLY A 24 -4.03 7.74 0.22
C GLY A 24 -3.93 6.24 -0.04
N VAL A 25 -3.01 5.55 0.63
CA VAL A 25 -2.84 4.09 0.53
C VAL A 25 -4.09 3.36 1.00
N SER A 26 -4.69 3.79 2.11
CA SER A 26 -5.92 3.17 2.64
C SER A 26 -7.10 3.36 1.68
N MET A 27 -7.28 4.57 1.12
CA MET A 27 -8.31 4.84 0.12
C MET A 27 -8.10 4.03 -1.15
N ALA A 28 -6.86 3.87 -1.61
CA ALA A 28 -6.53 3.03 -2.75
C ALA A 28 -6.92 1.56 -2.48
N LEU A 29 -6.45 0.98 -1.38
CA LEU A 29 -6.74 -0.42 -1.08
C LEU A 29 -8.23 -0.69 -0.84
N LEU A 30 -8.93 0.21 -0.12
CA LEU A 30 -10.37 0.10 0.09
C LEU A 30 -11.16 0.27 -1.22
N GLY A 31 -10.79 1.25 -2.04
CA GLY A 31 -11.40 1.47 -3.35
C GLY A 31 -11.26 0.24 -4.25
N PHE A 32 -10.05 -0.34 -4.30
CA PHE A 32 -9.78 -1.57 -5.04
C PHE A 32 -10.60 -2.76 -4.52
N PHE A 33 -10.63 -2.97 -3.20
CA PHE A 33 -11.37 -4.08 -2.58
C PHE A 33 -12.88 -3.96 -2.80
N CYS A 34 -13.45 -2.77 -2.61
CA CYS A 34 -14.87 -2.55 -2.87
C CYS A 34 -15.20 -2.66 -4.36
N ALA A 35 -14.31 -2.19 -5.24
CA ALA A 35 -14.48 -2.30 -6.69
C ALA A 35 -14.44 -3.76 -7.15
N SER A 36 -13.50 -4.56 -6.64
CA SER A 36 -13.36 -5.97 -7.00
C SER A 36 -14.53 -6.83 -6.49
N GLN A 37 -15.08 -6.54 -5.31
CA GLN A 37 -16.31 -7.20 -4.83
C GLN A 37 -17.55 -6.82 -5.63
N ARG A 38 -17.79 -5.52 -5.84
CA ARG A 38 -18.99 -5.03 -6.54
C ARG A 38 -19.03 -5.44 -8.00
N LEU A 39 -17.86 -5.56 -8.63
CA LEU A 39 -17.74 -6.05 -9.99
C LEU A 39 -18.25 -7.50 -10.14
N ARG A 40 -18.23 -8.30 -9.07
CA ARG A 40 -18.77 -9.67 -9.05
C ARG A 40 -20.28 -9.73 -8.81
N SER A 41 -20.92 -8.59 -8.52
CA SER A 41 -22.30 -8.50 -8.00
C SER A 41 -23.24 -7.63 -8.87
N ASP A 42 -22.88 -7.37 -10.13
CA ASP A 42 -23.69 -6.71 -11.18
C ASP A 42 -23.69 -5.16 -11.25
N GLY A 43 -22.53 -4.50 -11.14
CA GLY A 43 -22.43 -3.09 -11.55
C GLY A 43 -21.01 -2.56 -11.68
N PHE A 44 -20.80 -1.55 -12.55
CA PHE A 44 -19.55 -0.81 -12.63
C PHE A 44 -19.50 0.25 -11.53
N PRO A 45 -18.67 0.10 -10.48
CA PRO A 45 -18.75 0.93 -9.31
C PRO A 45 -17.86 2.17 -9.48
N ALA A 46 -18.29 3.10 -10.33
CA ALA A 46 -17.53 4.30 -10.70
C ALA A 46 -17.01 5.08 -9.49
N GLY A 47 -17.82 5.23 -8.44
CA GLY A 47 -17.41 5.90 -7.19
C GLY A 47 -16.26 5.21 -6.45
N THR A 48 -16.20 3.87 -6.46
CA THR A 48 -15.10 3.13 -5.81
C THR A 48 -13.81 3.18 -6.63
N TRP A 49 -13.92 3.20 -7.95
CA TRP A 49 -12.76 3.41 -8.84
C TRP A 49 -12.24 4.84 -8.74
N LEU A 50 -13.12 5.84 -8.57
CA LEU A 50 -12.72 7.21 -8.28
C LEU A 50 -11.98 7.29 -6.94
N LEU A 51 -12.49 6.61 -5.90
CA LEU A 51 -11.81 6.52 -4.61
C LEU A 51 -10.41 5.90 -4.75
N PHE A 52 -10.28 4.85 -5.55
CA PHE A 52 -9.00 4.24 -5.89
C PHE A 52 -8.04 5.23 -6.56
N VAL A 53 -8.52 5.94 -7.59
CA VAL A 53 -7.72 6.94 -8.33
C VAL A 53 -7.25 8.07 -7.42
N VAL A 54 -8.16 8.64 -6.63
CA VAL A 54 -7.83 9.70 -5.67
C VAL A 54 -6.85 9.21 -4.61
N GLY A 55 -7.03 7.99 -4.10
CA GLY A 55 -6.12 7.39 -3.14
C GLY A 55 -4.69 7.22 -3.68
N ILE A 56 -4.57 6.68 -4.89
CA ILE A 56 -3.28 6.54 -5.57
C ILE A 56 -2.64 7.90 -5.83
N ALA A 57 -3.39 8.88 -6.35
CA ALA A 57 -2.89 10.22 -6.61
C ALA A 57 -2.40 10.90 -5.33
N LEU A 58 -3.14 10.79 -4.22
CA LEU A 58 -2.75 11.36 -2.94
C LEU A 58 -1.49 10.70 -2.38
N ALA A 59 -1.40 9.37 -2.47
CA ALA A 59 -0.23 8.63 -2.03
C ALA A 59 1.02 8.98 -2.83
N THR A 60 0.91 9.06 -4.17
CA THR A 60 2.03 9.41 -5.05
C THR A 60 2.46 10.86 -4.93
N LEU A 61 1.53 11.79 -4.71
CA LEU A 61 1.88 13.19 -4.46
C LEU A 61 2.54 13.40 -3.08
N SER A 62 2.26 12.53 -2.11
CA SER A 62 2.81 12.66 -0.75
C SER A 62 4.27 12.21 -0.67
N LYS A 63 4.63 11.04 -1.23
CA LYS A 63 6.01 10.48 -1.16
C LYS A 63 6.58 10.02 -2.50
N GLY A 64 6.03 10.49 -3.62
CA GLY A 64 6.48 10.09 -4.95
C GLY A 64 6.24 8.61 -5.24
N VAL A 65 7.27 7.95 -5.78
CA VAL A 65 7.21 6.55 -6.27
C VAL A 65 6.85 5.56 -5.15
N LEU A 66 7.23 5.86 -3.90
CA LEU A 66 6.97 4.98 -2.75
C LEU A 66 5.50 4.87 -2.41
N GLY A 67 4.75 5.98 -2.55
CA GLY A 67 3.32 5.99 -2.34
C GLY A 67 2.55 5.17 -3.37
N LEU A 68 3.13 4.95 -4.55
CA LEU A 68 2.60 4.02 -5.56
C LEU A 68 2.98 2.57 -5.24
N ALA A 69 4.24 2.36 -4.85
CA ALA A 69 4.81 1.03 -4.66
C ALA A 69 4.05 0.24 -3.58
N MET A 70 3.72 0.88 -2.45
CA MET A 70 3.03 0.24 -1.33
C MET A 70 1.67 -0.40 -1.72
N PRO A 71 0.68 0.36 -2.22
CA PRO A 71 -0.59 -0.23 -2.66
C PRO A 71 -0.40 -1.13 -3.88
N GLY A 72 0.56 -0.82 -4.77
CA GLY A 72 0.86 -1.63 -5.96
C GLY A 72 1.31 -3.06 -5.61
N VAL A 73 2.24 -3.22 -4.66
CA VAL A 73 2.70 -4.54 -4.21
C VAL A 73 1.57 -5.34 -3.58
N VAL A 74 0.73 -4.71 -2.75
CA VAL A 74 -0.41 -5.37 -2.11
C VAL A 74 -1.43 -5.85 -3.15
N ILE A 75 -1.78 -5.00 -4.12
CA ILE A 75 -2.71 -5.34 -5.20
C ILE A 75 -2.13 -6.46 -6.09
N PHE A 76 -0.84 -6.38 -6.42
CA PHE A 76 -0.15 -7.42 -7.18
C PHE A 76 -0.17 -8.76 -6.45
N ALA A 77 0.21 -8.80 -5.17
CA ALA A 77 0.18 -10.01 -4.36
C ALA A 77 -1.22 -10.60 -4.26
N TRP A 78 -2.24 -9.76 -4.10
CA TRP A 78 -3.64 -10.17 -4.09
C TRP A 78 -4.07 -10.80 -5.43
N LEU A 79 -3.72 -10.18 -6.56
CA LEU A 79 -4.03 -10.69 -7.90
C LEU A 79 -3.30 -12.01 -8.20
N VAL A 80 -2.05 -12.15 -7.78
CA VAL A 80 -1.29 -13.40 -7.89
C VAL A 80 -1.98 -14.50 -7.08
N CYS A 81 -2.34 -14.21 -5.82
CA CYS A 81 -3.03 -15.16 -4.95
C CYS A 81 -4.39 -15.59 -5.55
N GLU A 82 -5.18 -14.64 -6.06
CA GLU A 82 -6.46 -14.90 -6.72
C GLU A 82 -6.27 -15.78 -7.97
N SER A 83 -5.25 -15.49 -8.78
CA SER A 83 -4.95 -16.22 -10.00
C SER A 83 -4.52 -17.66 -9.72
N VAL A 84 -3.69 -17.87 -8.69
CA VAL A 84 -3.26 -19.20 -8.25
C VAL A 84 -4.45 -20.00 -7.72
N GLN A 85 -5.29 -19.39 -6.89
CA GLN A 85 -6.49 -20.03 -6.35
C GLN A 85 -7.49 -20.42 -7.44
N SER A 86 -7.67 -19.55 -8.43
CA SER A 86 -8.63 -19.76 -9.54
C SER A 86 -8.06 -20.63 -10.67
N LYS A 87 -6.76 -20.98 -10.61
CA LYS A 87 -5.99 -21.65 -11.69
C LYS A 87 -6.15 -21.03 -13.08
N ARG A 88 -6.54 -19.76 -13.14
CA ARG A 88 -6.85 -19.03 -14.38
C ARG A 88 -6.45 -17.58 -14.20
N ILE A 89 -5.69 -17.05 -15.14
CA ILE A 89 -5.33 -15.63 -15.20
C ILE A 89 -6.44 -14.92 -15.99
N VAL A 90 -7.27 -14.15 -15.29
CA VAL A 90 -8.26 -13.27 -15.93
C VAL A 90 -7.61 -11.91 -16.18
N LEU A 91 -7.15 -11.68 -17.41
CA LEU A 91 -6.40 -10.46 -17.78
C LEU A 91 -7.17 -9.16 -17.47
N ALA A 92 -8.51 -9.20 -17.51
CA ALA A 92 -9.35 -8.06 -17.16
C ALA A 92 -9.19 -7.60 -15.69
N HIS A 93 -8.88 -8.51 -14.76
CA HIS A 93 -8.64 -8.16 -13.36
C HIS A 93 -7.28 -7.46 -13.17
N TRP A 94 -6.33 -7.70 -14.06
CA TRP A 94 -5.01 -7.07 -14.05
C TRP A 94 -5.01 -5.73 -14.78
N LEU A 95 -5.70 -5.65 -15.92
CA LEU A 95 -5.69 -4.46 -16.78
C LEU A 95 -6.47 -3.29 -16.17
N ARG A 96 -7.59 -3.56 -15.49
CA ARG A 96 -8.44 -2.53 -14.87
C ARG A 96 -7.70 -1.70 -13.80
N PRO A 97 -7.15 -2.30 -12.73
CA PRO A 97 -6.40 -1.54 -11.74
C PRO A 97 -5.20 -0.83 -12.38
N ALA A 98 -4.49 -1.46 -13.31
CA ALA A 98 -3.39 -0.81 -14.03
C ALA A 98 -3.85 0.46 -14.79
N MET A 99 -4.96 0.39 -15.52
CA MET A 99 -5.52 1.52 -16.25
C MET A 99 -5.91 2.68 -15.32
N PHE A 100 -6.56 2.38 -14.20
CA PHE A 100 -6.92 3.41 -13.22
C PHE A 100 -5.70 3.97 -12.48
N THR A 101 -4.66 3.16 -12.26
CA THR A 101 -3.40 3.63 -11.73
C THR A 101 -2.74 4.61 -12.70
N VAL A 102 -2.70 4.32 -14.00
CA VAL A 102 -2.19 5.25 -15.01
C VAL A 102 -2.97 6.56 -15.00
N LEU A 103 -4.31 6.49 -14.90
CA LEU A 103 -5.16 7.68 -14.78
C LEU A 103 -4.82 8.50 -13.51
N ALA A 104 -4.57 7.83 -12.38
CA ALA A 104 -4.20 8.45 -11.13
C ALA A 104 -2.82 9.12 -11.15
N LEU A 105 -1.93 8.71 -12.06
CA LEU A 105 -0.61 9.32 -12.24
C LEU A 105 -0.65 10.59 -13.09
N VAL A 106 -1.75 10.89 -13.78
CA VAL A 106 -1.85 12.07 -14.65
C VAL A 106 -1.51 13.38 -13.90
N PRO A 107 -2.05 13.68 -12.71
CA PRO A 107 -1.71 14.91 -11.98
C PRO A 107 -0.21 14.99 -11.63
N LEU A 108 0.39 13.86 -11.24
CA LEU A 108 1.82 13.77 -10.95
C LEU A 108 2.65 14.04 -12.20
N LEU A 109 2.29 13.43 -13.33
CA LEU A 109 2.98 13.63 -14.60
C LEU A 109 2.91 15.09 -15.07
N VAL A 110 1.75 15.74 -14.92
CA VAL A 110 1.60 17.17 -15.22
C VAL A 110 2.56 18.00 -14.38
N TRP A 111 2.64 17.74 -13.08
CA TRP A 111 3.57 18.44 -12.19
C TRP A 111 5.04 18.18 -12.56
N LEU A 112 5.40 16.93 -12.89
CA LEU A 112 6.75 16.57 -13.36
C LEU A 112 7.10 17.27 -14.68
N CYS A 113 6.15 17.43 -15.60
CA CYS A 113 6.37 18.19 -16.84
C CYS A 113 6.67 19.67 -16.56
N PHE A 114 5.98 20.30 -15.61
CA PHE A 114 6.30 21.67 -15.19
C PHE A 114 7.67 21.77 -14.52
N LEU A 115 8.01 20.80 -13.66
CA LEU A 115 9.33 20.73 -13.02
C LEU A 115 10.43 20.57 -14.07
N TYR A 116 10.21 19.72 -15.07
CA TYR A 116 11.12 19.54 -16.20
C TYR A 116 11.33 20.84 -16.99
N GLY A 117 10.25 21.60 -17.22
CA GLY A 117 10.33 22.89 -17.90
C GLY A 117 11.17 23.93 -17.16
N GLN A 118 11.28 23.84 -15.83
CA GLN A 118 12.03 24.79 -15.01
C GLN A 118 13.46 24.32 -14.64
N GLY A 119 13.64 23.02 -14.41
CA GLY A 119 14.87 22.45 -13.84
C GLY A 119 15.52 21.34 -14.69
N GLY A 120 14.96 21.05 -15.86
CA GLY A 120 15.49 20.06 -16.80
C GLY A 120 15.50 18.62 -16.27
N THR A 121 16.29 17.75 -16.90
CA THR A 121 16.41 16.33 -16.55
C THR A 121 17.01 16.11 -15.15
N GLN A 122 17.82 17.06 -14.67
CA GLN A 122 18.52 16.95 -13.39
C GLN A 122 17.53 17.04 -12.22
N SER A 123 16.60 18.02 -12.23
CA SER A 123 15.58 18.14 -11.18
C SER A 123 14.62 16.95 -11.14
N LEU A 124 14.30 16.35 -12.29
CA LEU A 124 13.52 15.10 -12.33
C LEU A 124 14.27 13.95 -11.67
N LYS A 125 15.56 13.79 -11.98
CA LYS A 125 16.41 12.76 -11.38
C LYS A 125 16.53 12.97 -9.87
N ASP A 126 16.69 14.20 -9.41
CA ASP A 126 16.81 14.47 -7.98
C ASP A 126 15.53 14.17 -7.20
N VAL A 127 14.34 14.43 -7.78
CA VAL A 127 13.06 14.13 -7.14
C VAL A 127 12.71 12.64 -7.22
N LEU A 128 12.80 12.03 -8.40
CA LEU A 128 12.37 10.65 -8.61
C LEU A 128 13.40 9.61 -8.18
N TRP A 129 14.69 9.90 -8.36
CA TRP A 129 15.77 8.97 -8.03
C TRP A 129 16.39 9.31 -6.68
N THR A 130 17.03 10.47 -6.54
CA THR A 130 17.80 10.80 -5.32
C THR A 130 16.91 10.85 -4.07
N ASN A 131 15.76 11.51 -4.16
CA ASN A 131 14.82 11.64 -3.03
C ASN A 131 13.95 10.41 -2.77
N SER A 132 13.64 9.61 -3.79
CA SER A 132 12.71 8.46 -3.60
C SER A 132 13.43 7.11 -3.52
N VAL A 133 14.48 6.89 -4.31
CA VAL A 133 15.22 5.61 -4.40
C VAL A 133 16.59 5.70 -3.73
N GLY A 134 17.28 6.84 -3.83
CA GLY A 134 18.55 7.12 -3.17
C GLY A 134 18.46 7.03 -1.65
N ARG A 135 17.34 7.52 -1.08
CA ARG A 135 17.04 7.40 0.36
C ARG A 135 16.92 5.95 0.86
N PHE A 136 16.64 4.98 -0.02
CA PHE A 136 16.51 3.55 0.34
C PHE A 136 17.74 2.71 -0.04
N SER A 137 18.48 3.12 -1.08
CA SER A 137 19.63 2.37 -1.62
C SER A 137 20.95 2.65 -0.89
N GLY A 138 20.97 3.52 0.12
CA GLY A 138 22.12 3.69 1.01
C GLY A 138 23.10 4.78 0.59
N SER A 139 22.74 5.70 -0.31
CA SER A 139 23.60 6.85 -0.64
C SER A 139 23.59 7.98 0.41
N PHE A 140 22.94 7.75 1.56
CA PHE A 140 22.89 8.64 2.72
C PHE A 140 23.41 7.88 3.95
N GLU A 141 24.71 7.61 3.99
CA GLU A 141 25.40 7.06 5.19
C GLU A 141 25.25 7.98 6.42
N GLU A 142 24.84 9.24 6.26
CA GLU A 142 24.77 10.22 7.36
C GLU A 142 23.35 10.52 7.90
N ALA A 143 22.27 9.99 7.31
CA ALA A 143 20.89 10.32 7.74
C ALA A 143 19.89 9.15 7.79
N GLY A 144 20.28 7.96 7.33
CA GLY A 144 19.44 6.76 7.41
C GLY A 144 19.76 5.96 8.67
N HIS A 145 18.88 5.95 9.66
CA HIS A 145 18.92 4.94 10.71
C HIS A 145 18.75 3.56 10.04
N TYR A 146 19.87 2.90 9.75
CA TYR A 146 19.89 1.55 9.19
C TYR A 146 19.52 0.58 10.30
N GLU A 147 18.23 0.58 10.66
CA GLU A 147 17.76 -0.31 11.69
C GLU A 147 17.53 -1.71 11.12
N PRO A 148 18.08 -2.74 11.80
CA PRO A 148 17.98 -4.11 11.34
C PRO A 148 16.51 -4.55 11.31
N VAL A 149 16.18 -5.53 10.45
CA VAL A 149 14.78 -6.02 10.23
C VAL A 149 14.03 -6.33 11.52
N HIS A 150 14.73 -6.79 12.56
CA HIS A 150 14.14 -7.09 13.86
C HIS A 150 13.62 -5.85 14.61
N TYR A 151 14.11 -4.66 14.30
CA TYR A 151 13.62 -3.41 14.86
C TYR A 151 12.13 -3.20 14.56
N TYR A 152 11.72 -3.40 13.31
CA TYR A 152 10.32 -3.27 12.90
C TYR A 152 9.44 -4.35 13.55
N LEU A 153 9.98 -5.56 13.76
CA LEU A 153 9.28 -6.63 14.49
C LEU A 153 9.06 -6.26 15.96
N THR A 154 10.02 -5.60 16.61
CA THR A 154 9.86 -5.12 17.98
C THR A 154 8.93 -3.91 18.10
N LYS A 155 8.84 -3.08 17.05
CA LYS A 155 7.95 -1.91 17.01
C LYS A 155 6.51 -2.25 16.65
N LEU A 156 6.26 -3.37 15.97
CA LEU A 156 4.92 -3.82 15.59
C LEU A 156 3.96 -3.94 16.80
N PRO A 157 4.32 -4.62 17.90
CA PRO A 157 3.48 -4.69 19.09
C PRO A 157 3.18 -3.32 19.71
N GLU A 158 4.17 -2.43 19.78
CA GLU A 158 3.97 -1.06 20.27
C GLU A 158 3.02 -0.29 19.36
N ALA A 159 3.17 -0.48 18.04
CA ALA A 159 2.37 0.22 17.04
C ALA A 159 0.91 -0.22 17.00
N PHE A 160 0.62 -1.46 17.40
CA PHE A 160 -0.72 -2.03 17.41
C PHE A 160 -1.45 -1.88 18.74
N LEU A 161 -0.87 -1.23 19.76
CA LEU A 161 -1.58 -0.90 20.99
C LEU A 161 -2.80 0.02 20.71
N PRO A 162 -3.95 -0.21 21.36
CA PRO A 162 -4.22 -1.21 22.41
C PRO A 162 -4.69 -2.59 21.87
N TRP A 163 -4.77 -2.75 20.56
CA TRP A 163 -5.42 -3.87 19.89
C TRP A 163 -4.64 -5.19 19.89
N ASN A 164 -3.47 -5.25 20.53
CA ASN A 164 -2.68 -6.48 20.67
C ASN A 164 -3.52 -7.65 21.21
N VAL A 165 -4.43 -7.39 22.15
CA VAL A 165 -5.33 -8.43 22.69
C VAL A 165 -6.19 -9.06 21.58
N LEU A 166 -6.73 -8.25 20.66
CA LEU A 166 -7.50 -8.76 19.53
C LEU A 166 -6.63 -9.51 18.52
N VAL A 167 -5.40 -9.05 18.28
CA VAL A 167 -4.45 -9.75 17.41
C VAL A 167 -4.12 -11.13 17.99
N TYR A 168 -3.84 -11.22 19.29
CA TYR A 168 -3.58 -12.50 19.96
C TYR A 168 -4.82 -13.41 19.95
N LEU A 169 -6.02 -12.87 20.19
CA LEU A 169 -7.26 -13.64 20.11
C LEU A 169 -7.56 -14.12 18.68
N GLY A 170 -7.27 -13.28 17.68
CA GLY A 170 -7.40 -13.62 16.26
C GLY A 170 -6.43 -14.73 15.85
N LEU A 171 -5.16 -14.63 16.23
CA LEU A 171 -4.16 -15.68 16.01
C LEU A 171 -4.52 -16.97 16.72
N TRP A 172 -5.04 -16.89 17.94
CA TRP A 172 -5.53 -18.06 18.69
C TRP A 172 -6.71 -18.73 17.99
N HIS A 173 -7.68 -17.94 17.52
CA HIS A 173 -8.82 -18.46 16.76
C HIS A 173 -8.38 -19.07 15.42
N PHE A 174 -7.48 -18.40 14.70
CA PHE A 174 -6.90 -18.88 13.45
C PHE A 174 -6.11 -20.17 13.66
N ARG A 175 -5.31 -20.27 14.72
CA ARG A 175 -4.62 -21.50 15.13
C ARG A 175 -5.62 -22.63 15.40
N LYS A 176 -6.72 -22.35 16.10
CA LYS A 176 -7.77 -23.34 16.34
C LYS A 176 -8.44 -23.79 15.03
N GLN A 177 -8.68 -22.88 14.10
CA GLN A 177 -9.21 -23.20 12.76
C GLN A 177 -8.21 -24.03 11.93
N LEU A 178 -6.92 -23.72 11.97
CA LEU A 178 -5.85 -24.49 11.31
C LEU A 178 -5.70 -25.90 11.90
N LEU A 179 -5.79 -26.04 13.22
CA LEU A 179 -5.75 -27.33 13.90
C LEU A 179 -6.99 -28.18 13.59
N ALA A 180 -8.17 -27.55 13.46
CA ALA A 180 -9.41 -28.20 13.07
C ALA A 180 -9.44 -28.58 11.58
N ASN A 181 -8.83 -27.76 10.72
CA ASN A 181 -8.83 -27.92 9.26
C ASN A 181 -7.40 -28.05 8.74
N ARG A 182 -6.82 -29.25 8.88
CA ARG A 182 -5.42 -29.55 8.51
C ARG A 182 -5.06 -29.28 7.04
N TYR A 183 -6.05 -29.18 6.15
CA TYR A 183 -5.83 -28.81 4.75
C TYR A 183 -5.40 -27.33 4.57
N LEU A 184 -5.70 -26.44 5.52
CA LEU A 184 -5.26 -25.04 5.49
C LEU A 184 -3.76 -24.90 5.83
N LEU A 185 -3.18 -25.84 6.61
CA LEU A 185 -1.75 -25.83 6.96
C LEU A 185 -0.86 -25.98 5.71
N PHE A 186 -1.31 -26.75 4.72
CA PHE A 186 -0.57 -26.95 3.48
C PHE A 186 -0.47 -25.66 2.65
N PHE A 187 -1.50 -24.81 2.72
CA PHE A 187 -1.53 -23.52 2.02
C PHE A 187 -0.79 -22.41 2.76
N SER A 188 -0.75 -22.43 4.10
CA SER A 188 -0.05 -21.40 4.88
C SER A 188 1.48 -21.53 4.86
N LEU A 189 2.01 -22.69 4.49
CA LEU A 189 3.46 -22.95 4.40
C LEU A 189 4.05 -22.66 3.01
N LEU A 190 3.21 -22.41 1.99
CA LEU A 190 3.64 -22.20 0.60
C LEU A 190 3.48 -20.75 0.13
N LEU A 191 3.15 -19.83 1.03
CA LEU A 191 3.05 -18.39 0.82
C LEU A 191 4.21 -17.69 1.52
#